data_AF-A0A1B8UZ18-F1
#
_entry.id   AF-A0A1B8UZ18-F1
#
_cell.length_a   1.000
_cell.length_b   1.000
_cell.length_c   1.000
_cell.angle_alpha   90.00
_cell.angle_beta   90.00
_cell.angle_gamma   90.00
#
_symmetry.space_group_name_H-M   'P 1'
#
loop_
_entity.id
_entity.type
_entity.pdbx_description
1 polymer ?
#
loop_
_entity_poly.entity_id
_entity_poly.type
_entity_poly.pdbx_seq_one_letter_code
_entity_poly.pdbx_strand_id
1 'polypeptide(L)'
;MLYNFFVSGTGEVGVAQSIIGVLKKRFDIAGDVTRLLDNLIWKLKTIYRSFDGNFSWADLGGALLDLGQLILTFVPSTKVWNIVQALWDISSIL
;
A
#
# COMPACT_ATOMS: atom_id res chain seq x y z
N MET A 1 3.99 5.68 9.40
CA MET A 1 4.92 4.71 8.80
C MET A 1 4.72 4.83 7.32
N LEU A 2 3.49 4.82 6.82
CA LEU A 2 3.20 5.19 5.44
C LEU A 2 3.54 6.66 5.14
N TYR A 3 3.01 7.61 5.92
CA TYR A 3 3.36 9.03 5.76
C TYR A 3 4.85 9.30 6.00
N ASN A 4 5.39 8.76 7.11
CA ASN A 4 6.82 8.88 7.41
C ASN A 4 7.69 8.32 6.28
N PHE A 5 7.32 7.19 5.68
CA PHE A 5 8.04 6.65 4.51
C PHE A 5 8.00 7.61 3.33
N PHE A 6 6.84 8.22 3.03
CA PHE A 6 6.76 9.21 1.94
C PHE A 6 7.53 10.51 2.22
N VAL A 7 7.76 10.86 3.49
CA VAL A 7 8.49 12.06 3.91
C VAL A 7 10.00 11.81 4.08
N SER A 8 10.42 10.65 4.62
CA SER A 8 11.82 10.35 4.94
C SER A 8 12.47 9.31 4.04
N GLY A 9 11.70 8.61 3.21
CA GLY A 9 12.18 7.56 2.30
C GLY A 9 12.68 6.28 2.99
N THR A 10 12.47 6.13 4.30
CA THR A 10 13.00 5.00 5.09
C THR A 10 11.88 4.05 5.53
N GLY A 11 12.20 2.75 5.66
CA GLY A 11 11.27 1.77 6.23
C GLY A 11 10.29 1.11 5.24
N GLU A 12 10.55 1.21 3.94
CA GLU A 12 9.75 0.61 2.85
C GLU A 12 9.33 -0.85 3.09
N VAL A 13 10.24 -1.69 3.58
CA VAL A 13 9.97 -3.11 3.87
C VAL A 13 9.00 -3.24 5.04
N GLY A 14 9.18 -2.45 6.10
CA GLY A 14 8.28 -2.44 7.26
C GLY A 14 6.88 -1.97 6.89
N VAL A 15 6.79 -0.91 6.07
CA VAL A 15 5.50 -0.41 5.54
C VAL A 15 4.82 -1.48 4.69
N ALA A 16 5.54 -2.12 3.77
CA ALA A 16 5.00 -3.18 2.93
C ALA A 16 4.50 -4.37 3.77
N GLN A 17 5.23 -4.78 4.81
CA GLN A 17 4.81 -5.83 5.73
C GLN A 17 3.53 -5.45 6.51
N SER A 18 3.42 -4.20 7.00
CA SER A 18 2.21 -3.72 7.67
C SER A 18 1.00 -3.72 6.73
N ILE A 19 1.19 -3.28 5.47
CA ILE A 19 0.13 -3.33 4.44
C ILE A 19 -0.30 -4.78 4.20
N ILE A 20 0.64 -5.72 4.05
CA ILE A 20 0.30 -7.14 3.89
C ILE A 20 -0.46 -7.69 5.08
N GLY A 21 -0.12 -7.28 6.31
CA GLY A 21 -0.88 -7.66 7.51
C GLY A 21 -2.35 -7.27 7.41
N VAL A 22 -2.65 -6.05 6.96
CA VAL A 22 -4.02 -5.58 6.69
C VAL A 22 -4.68 -6.44 5.62
N LEU A 23 -3.98 -6.67 4.50
CA LEU A 23 -4.53 -7.40 3.36
C LEU A 23 -4.83 -8.87 3.69
N LYS A 24 -3.93 -9.55 4.41
CA LYS A 24 -4.12 -10.93 4.88
C LYS A 24 -5.34 -11.05 5.79
N LYS A 25 -5.46 -10.14 6.76
CA LYS A 25 -6.59 -10.13 7.71
C LYS A 25 -7.93 -9.96 7.01
N ARG A 26 -7.96 -9.18 5.92
CA ARG A 26 -9.21 -8.75 5.30
C ARG A 26 -9.64 -9.59 4.10
N PHE A 27 -8.69 -10.10 3.32
CA PHE A 27 -8.98 -10.76 2.05
C PHE A 27 -8.68 -12.25 2.04
N ASP A 28 -8.15 -12.82 3.12
CA ASP A 28 -7.77 -14.23 3.21
C ASP A 28 -6.98 -14.68 1.96
N ILE A 29 -5.96 -13.89 1.60
CA ILE A 29 -5.22 -14.04 0.35
C ILE A 29 -4.51 -15.40 0.35
N ALA A 30 -5.10 -16.39 -0.34
CA ALA A 30 -4.49 -17.68 -0.59
C ALA A 30 -3.48 -17.58 -1.74
N GLY A 31 -2.19 -17.78 -1.46
CA GLY A 31 -1.13 -17.77 -2.48
C GLY A 31 0.17 -17.12 -2.03
N ASP A 32 1.08 -16.88 -2.99
CA ASP A 32 2.45 -16.43 -2.75
C ASP A 32 2.51 -14.94 -2.33
N VAL A 33 2.37 -14.73 -1.03
CA VAL A 33 2.50 -13.44 -0.32
C VAL A 33 3.84 -12.77 -0.62
N THR A 34 4.88 -13.55 -0.95
CA THR A 34 6.21 -13.03 -1.29
C THR A 34 6.13 -12.14 -2.53
N ARG A 35 5.40 -12.58 -3.56
CA ARG A 35 5.18 -11.78 -4.77
C ARG A 35 4.35 -10.52 -4.49
N LEU A 36 3.41 -10.57 -3.56
CA LEU A 36 2.66 -9.38 -3.12
C LEU A 36 3.57 -8.40 -2.38
N LEU A 37 4.47 -8.91 -1.53
CA LEU A 37 5.47 -8.10 -0.82
C LEU A 37 6.42 -7.40 -1.77
N ASP A 38 6.98 -8.12 -2.74
CA ASP A 38 7.92 -7.55 -3.72
C ASP A 38 7.25 -6.47 -4.57
N ASN A 39 6.02 -6.73 -5.03
CA ASN A 39 5.25 -5.74 -5.80
C ASN A 39 4.88 -4.51 -4.96
N LEU A 40 4.54 -4.68 -3.67
CA LEU A 40 4.27 -3.56 -2.77
C LEU A 40 5.53 -2.73 -2.52
N ILE A 41 6.67 -3.35 -2.23
CA ILE A 41 7.95 -2.66 -2.04
C ILE A 41 8.32 -1.87 -3.30
N TRP A 42 8.21 -2.50 -4.48
CA TRP A 42 8.49 -1.84 -5.74
C TRP A 42 7.54 -0.66 -5.99
N LYS A 43 6.24 -0.84 -5.75
CA LYS A 43 5.25 0.21 -5.97
C LYS A 43 5.46 1.38 -5.00
N LEU A 44 5.73 1.12 -3.73
CA LEU A 44 6.07 2.15 -2.73
C LEU A 44 7.30 2.96 -3.13
N LYS A 45 8.36 2.31 -3.63
CA LYS A 45 9.55 2.99 -4.16
C LYS A 45 9.24 3.85 -5.38
N THR A 46 8.44 3.35 -6.31
CA THR A 46 8.05 4.06 -7.52
C THR A 46 7.25 5.31 -7.17
N ILE A 47 6.28 5.19 -6.26
CA ILE A 47 5.49 6.30 -5.74
C ILE A 47 6.40 7.31 -5.03
N TYR A 48 7.28 6.88 -4.13
CA TYR A 48 8.23 7.78 -3.46
C TYR A 48 9.11 8.56 -4.47
N ARG A 49 9.63 7.87 -5.49
CA ARG A 49 10.45 8.49 -6.54
C ARG A 49 9.68 9.47 -7.43
N SER A 50 8.37 9.30 -7.62
CA SER A 50 7.58 10.24 -8.41
C SER A 50 7.43 11.61 -7.76
N PHE A 51 7.73 11.72 -6.45
CA PHE A 51 7.62 12.98 -5.71
C PHE A 51 8.96 13.71 -5.51
N ASP A 52 10.10 13.07 -5.81
CA ASP A 52 11.45 13.65 -5.71
C ASP A 52 11.71 14.40 -4.38
N GLY A 53 11.19 13.88 -3.28
CA GLY A 53 11.30 14.48 -1.94
C GLY A 53 10.30 15.61 -1.60
N ASN A 54 9.48 16.05 -2.56
CA ASN A 54 8.43 17.06 -2.38
C ASN A 54 7.04 16.42 -2.20
N PHE A 55 6.92 15.47 -1.28
CA PHE A 55 5.64 14.83 -1.01
C PHE A 55 4.68 15.77 -0.26
N SER A 56 3.49 16.03 -0.82
CA SER A 56 2.41 16.74 -0.14
C SER A 56 1.32 15.80 0.36
N TRP A 57 0.50 16.25 1.32
CA TRP A 57 -0.67 15.48 1.77
C TRP A 57 -1.69 15.22 0.65
N ALA A 58 -1.76 16.07 -0.37
CA ALA A 58 -2.65 15.85 -1.51
C ALA A 58 -2.21 14.64 -2.36
N ASP A 59 -0.90 14.37 -2.40
CA ASP A 59 -0.31 13.26 -3.14
C ASP A 59 -0.58 11.90 -2.50
N LEU A 60 -0.88 11.88 -1.19
CA LEU A 60 -1.26 10.67 -0.47
C LEU A 60 -2.52 10.02 -1.05
N GLY A 61 -3.47 10.81 -1.54
CA GLY A 61 -4.67 10.30 -2.21
C GLY A 61 -4.34 9.51 -3.48
N GLY A 62 -3.40 10.02 -4.29
CA GLY A 62 -2.91 9.34 -5.48
C GLY A 62 -2.15 8.05 -5.14
N ALA A 63 -1.28 8.09 -4.13
CA ALA A 63 -0.57 6.92 -3.65
C ALA A 63 -1.52 5.80 -3.16
N LEU A 64 -2.59 6.18 -2.44
CA LEU A 64 -3.61 5.23 -1.99
C LEU A 64 -4.42 4.64 -3.15
N LEU A 65 -4.74 5.43 -4.17
CA LEU A 65 -5.40 4.94 -5.39
C LEU A 65 -4.54 3.88 -6.09
N ASP A 66 -3.26 4.16 -6.26
CA ASP A 66 -2.28 3.27 -6.87
C ASP A 66 -2.13 1.94 -6.09
N LEU A 67 -2.14 2.02 -4.76
CA LEU A 67 -2.17 0.82 -3.89
C LEU A 67 -3.49 0.06 -4.04
N GLY A 68 -4.62 0.75 -4.16
CA GLY A 68 -5.93 0.14 -4.40
C GLY A 68 -5.99 -0.64 -5.71
N GLN A 69 -5.43 -0.08 -6.77
CA GLN A 69 -5.28 -0.77 -8.06
C GLN A 69 -4.41 -2.02 -7.94
N LEU A 70 -3.29 -1.93 -7.22
CA LEU A 70 -2.44 -3.10 -6.98
C LEU A 70 -3.20 -4.20 -6.23
N ILE A 71 -3.92 -3.85 -5.16
CA ILE A 71 -4.74 -4.79 -4.37
C ILE A 71 -5.76 -5.49 -5.28
N LEU A 72 -6.45 -4.75 -6.15
CA LEU A 72 -7.42 -5.30 -7.11
C LEU A 72 -6.84 -6.38 -8.04
N THR A 73 -5.54 -6.34 -8.34
CA THR A 73 -4.89 -7.39 -9.15
C THR A 73 -4.78 -8.73 -8.42
N PHE A 74 -4.77 -8.72 -7.08
CA PHE A 74 -4.69 -9.92 -6.24
C PHE A 74 -6.07 -10.39 -5.75
N VAL A 75 -7.03 -9.47 -5.62
CA VAL A 75 -8.39 -9.77 -5.12
C VAL A 75 -9.49 -9.22 -6.04
N PRO A 76 -9.51 -9.62 -7.32
CA PRO A 76 -10.36 -8.99 -8.35
C PRO A 76 -11.87 -9.17 -8.11
N SER A 77 -12.28 -10.21 -7.38
CA SER A 77 -13.68 -10.51 -7.07
C SER A 77 -14.16 -9.92 -5.74
N THR A 78 -13.33 -9.14 -5.05
CA THR A 78 -13.69 -8.62 -3.73
C THR A 78 -14.68 -7.45 -3.81
N LYS A 79 -15.49 -7.28 -2.76
CA LYS A 79 -16.44 -6.16 -2.67
C LYS A 79 -15.68 -4.84 -2.55
N VAL A 80 -16.12 -3.81 -3.28
CA VAL A 80 -15.54 -2.45 -3.23
C VAL A 80 -15.42 -1.93 -1.79
N TRP A 81 -16.43 -2.21 -0.95
CA TRP A 81 -16.41 -1.89 0.48
C TRP A 81 -15.15 -2.40 1.21
N ASN A 82 -14.73 -3.64 0.93
CA ASN A 82 -13.55 -4.23 1.56
C ASN A 82 -12.26 -3.54 1.10
N ILE A 83 -12.21 -3.07 -0.15
CA ILE A 83 -11.06 -2.33 -0.69
C ILE A 83 -10.95 -0.97 -0.02
N VAL A 84 -12.05 -0.22 0.03
CA VAL A 84 -12.08 1.12 0.67
C VAL A 84 -11.65 1.01 2.13
N GLN A 85 -12.15 0.00 2.84
CA GLN A 85 -11.77 -0.25 4.22
C GLN A 85 -10.30 -0.67 4.36
N ALA A 86 -9.75 -1.48 3.44
CA ALA A 86 -8.32 -1.80 3.42
C ALA A 86 -7.47 -0.54 3.22
N LEU A 87 -7.86 0.34 2.30
CA LEU A 87 -7.17 1.61 2.05
C LEU A 87 -7.23 2.55 3.26
N TRP A 88 -8.34 2.55 4.00
CA TRP A 88 -8.48 3.28 5.26
C TRP A 88 -7.57 2.73 6.36
N ASP A 89 -7.49 1.41 6.50
CA ASP A 89 -6.60 0.76 7.44
C ASP A 89 -5.12 1.05 7.08
N ILE A 90 -4.79 1.08 5.77
CA ILE A 90 -3.45 1.38 5.25
C ILE A 90 -3.06 2.84 5.48
N SER A 91 -3.96 3.79 5.24
CA SER A 91 -3.69 5.22 5.44
C SER A 91 -3.39 5.55 6.91
N SER A 92 -3.87 4.72 7.83
CA SER A 92 -3.68 4.85 9.28
C SER A 92 -2.39 4.21 9.80
N ILE A 93 -1.55 3.63 8.93
CA ILE A 93 -0.26 3.01 9.33
C ILE A 93 0.76 4.11 9.69
N LEU A 94 0.84 4.45 10.99
CA LEU A 94 1.75 5.43 11.64
C LEU A 94 3.15 4.92 11.94
#